data_AF-A0A103YGY7-F1
#
_entry.id   AF-A0A103YGY7-F1
#
_cell.length_a   1.000
_cell.length_b   1.000
_cell.length_c   1.000
_cell.angle_alpha   90.00
_cell.angle_beta   90.00
_cell.angle_gamma   90.00
#
_symmetry.space_group_name_H-M   'P 1'
#
loop_
_entity.id
_entity.type
_entity.pdbx_description
1 polymer ?
#
loop_
_entity_poly.entity_id
_entity_poly.type
_entity_poly.pdbx_seq_one_letter_code
_entity_poly.pdbx_strand_id
1 'polypeptide(L)'
;MASKVLAAAVRRSLSPRIPTSIRSLSTAAAAVAEPFDETAGISMKGVKISGRPLYLDMQATSPVDPRVLDAMLPYFVSRYGNPHSRTHLYGWESDEAVEVARAQVANLINASPKEIVFTSGATECNNISVKGVMHFYKEKKKHGVGALYMRRRPRIRVEPQMNGGGQERGIRSGTVPTPLVVGMGAACELAMKEMEYDEKRVTKLKDRMLNGIRDRLDGVVVNGSTESRYAGNLNLSFAYVEGESLLMGLKEVAVSSGSACTSASLEPSYVLRALGVDEDMAHTSIRFGIGRFTTEEEIDKAIELTVNQVEKLREMSPLYEMVKEGIDIKSIQWSQH
;
A
#
# COMPACT_ATOMS: atom_id res chain seq x y z
N MET A 1 -44.76 20.31 -81.63
CA MET A 1 -43.66 19.50 -82.21
C MET A 1 -43.19 18.54 -81.13
N ALA A 2 -43.84 17.39 -80.92
CA ALA A 2 -43.79 16.15 -81.71
C ALA A 2 -42.42 15.44 -81.66
N SER A 3 -42.37 14.39 -80.82
CA SER A 3 -41.69 13.09 -81.00
C SER A 3 -40.15 13.01 -81.08
N LYS A 4 -39.57 12.18 -80.21
CA LYS A 4 -39.21 10.79 -80.56
C LYS A 4 -38.93 9.92 -79.32
N VAL A 5 -39.47 8.70 -79.40
CA VAL A 5 -39.35 7.55 -78.49
C VAL A 5 -38.38 6.53 -79.11
N LEU A 6 -37.96 5.55 -78.29
CA LEU A 6 -37.27 4.25 -78.53
C LEU A 6 -35.77 4.24 -78.23
N ALA A 7 -35.17 3.23 -77.60
CA ALA A 7 -35.65 2.03 -76.88
C ALA A 7 -34.43 1.39 -76.17
N ALA A 8 -34.72 0.45 -75.26
CA ALA A 8 -33.81 -0.21 -74.32
C ALA A 8 -32.81 -1.20 -74.92
N ALA A 9 -31.69 -1.45 -74.20
CA ALA A 9 -31.10 -2.79 -74.05
C ALA A 9 -30.16 -2.87 -72.83
N VAL A 10 -30.39 -3.91 -72.02
CA VAL A 10 -29.71 -4.28 -70.77
C VAL A 10 -28.29 -4.80 -71.02
N ARG A 11 -27.31 -4.39 -70.20
CA ARG A 11 -26.20 -5.26 -69.75
C ARG A 11 -25.84 -4.98 -68.29
N ARG A 12 -26.05 -5.99 -67.45
CA ARG A 12 -25.42 -6.19 -66.14
C ARG A 12 -23.89 -6.17 -66.29
N SER A 13 -23.19 -5.43 -65.43
CA SER A 13 -22.14 -5.99 -64.56
C SER A 13 -21.40 -4.92 -63.73
N LEU A 14 -21.38 -5.16 -62.42
CA LEU A 14 -20.29 -4.86 -61.47
C LEU A 14 -19.98 -3.39 -61.14
N SER A 15 -20.59 -2.90 -60.05
CA SER A 15 -20.04 -1.80 -59.24
C SER A 15 -18.69 -2.22 -58.63
N PRO A 16 -17.65 -1.37 -58.64
CA PRO A 16 -16.42 -1.67 -57.91
C PRO A 16 -16.68 -1.43 -56.41
N ARG A 17 -16.68 -2.51 -55.62
CA ARG A 17 -16.60 -2.41 -54.16
C ARG A 17 -15.24 -1.82 -53.80
N ILE A 18 -15.23 -0.62 -53.25
CA ILE A 18 -14.07 -0.06 -52.56
C ILE A 18 -13.79 -0.96 -51.36
N PRO A 19 -12.60 -1.58 -51.22
CA PRO A 19 -12.29 -2.32 -50.02
C PRO A 19 -12.04 -1.32 -48.90
N THR A 20 -13.02 -1.18 -47.99
CA THR A 20 -12.79 -0.60 -46.68
C THR A 20 -11.86 -1.55 -45.92
N SER A 21 -10.56 -1.35 -46.07
CA SER A 21 -9.55 -1.90 -45.17
C SER A 21 -9.69 -1.20 -43.83
N ILE A 22 -10.62 -1.68 -43.01
CA ILE A 22 -10.66 -1.35 -41.58
C ILE A 22 -9.43 -2.04 -41.00
N ARG A 23 -8.34 -1.29 -40.80
CA ARG A 23 -7.24 -1.75 -39.95
C ARG A 23 -7.81 -1.90 -38.54
N SER A 24 -8.03 -3.15 -38.14
CA SER A 24 -8.23 -3.54 -36.74
C SER A 24 -6.95 -3.23 -35.95
N LEU A 25 -6.79 -1.99 -35.51
CA LEU A 25 -5.78 -1.61 -34.51
C LEU A 25 -6.38 -1.81 -33.11
N SER A 26 -6.65 -3.07 -32.77
CA SER A 26 -6.79 -3.48 -31.38
C SER A 26 -6.16 -4.86 -31.26
N THR A 27 -4.89 -4.90 -30.85
CA THR A 27 -4.20 -6.11 -30.38
C THR A 27 -4.31 -6.25 -28.87
N ALA A 28 -5.24 -5.54 -28.21
CA ALA A 28 -5.55 -5.79 -26.82
C ALA A 28 -6.36 -7.09 -26.73
N ALA A 29 -5.68 -8.23 -26.89
CA ALA A 29 -6.18 -9.48 -26.35
C ALA A 29 -6.39 -9.25 -24.86
N ALA A 30 -7.62 -9.41 -24.39
CA ALA A 30 -7.87 -9.55 -22.96
C ALA A 30 -6.89 -10.60 -22.44
N ALA A 31 -6.08 -10.25 -21.44
CA ALA A 31 -5.12 -11.17 -20.86
C ALA A 31 -5.88 -12.45 -20.49
N VAL A 32 -5.60 -13.54 -21.22
CA VAL A 32 -6.12 -14.85 -20.86
C VAL A 32 -5.61 -15.10 -19.45
N ALA A 33 -6.53 -15.38 -18.52
CA ALA A 33 -6.13 -15.77 -17.17
C ALA A 33 -5.29 -17.04 -17.31
N GLU A 34 -3.97 -16.91 -17.18
CA GLU A 34 -3.07 -18.04 -17.06
C GLU A 34 -3.58 -18.90 -15.89
N PRO A 35 -3.88 -20.18 -16.09
CA PRO A 35 -4.26 -21.06 -15.00
C PRO A 35 -3.11 -21.06 -13.99
N PHE A 36 -3.35 -20.49 -12.81
CA PHE A 36 -2.39 -20.55 -11.73
C PHE A 36 -2.39 -21.97 -11.18
N ASP A 37 -1.38 -22.76 -11.56
CA ASP A 37 -1.15 -24.07 -10.99
C ASP A 37 -0.66 -23.93 -9.55
N GLU A 38 -1.57 -24.16 -8.58
CA GLU A 38 -1.24 -24.14 -7.15
C GLU A 38 -0.19 -25.20 -6.76
N THR A 39 0.00 -26.24 -7.57
CA THR A 39 0.92 -27.35 -7.29
C THR A 39 2.32 -27.12 -7.85
N ALA A 40 2.48 -26.26 -8.86
CA ALA A 40 3.76 -25.85 -9.38
C ALA A 40 4.41 -24.82 -8.44
N GLY A 41 5.19 -25.32 -7.50
CA GLY A 41 5.91 -24.45 -6.57
C GLY A 41 6.74 -23.38 -7.30
N ILE A 42 6.57 -22.12 -6.92
CA ILE A 42 7.31 -20.99 -7.47
C ILE A 42 8.76 -21.11 -6.99
N SER A 43 9.69 -21.17 -7.95
CA SER A 43 11.13 -21.12 -7.67
C SER A 43 11.67 -19.73 -8.04
N MET A 44 12.07 -18.95 -7.04
CA MET A 44 12.73 -17.66 -7.23
C MET A 44 13.95 -17.57 -6.34
N LYS A 45 15.09 -17.15 -6.90
CA LYS A 45 16.38 -16.98 -6.19
C LYS A 45 16.79 -18.20 -5.33
N GLY A 46 16.55 -19.41 -5.82
CA GLY A 46 16.93 -20.65 -5.14
C GLY A 46 15.96 -21.10 -4.04
N VAL A 47 14.86 -20.38 -3.79
CA VAL A 47 13.82 -20.75 -2.83
C VAL A 47 12.62 -21.33 -3.57
N LYS A 48 12.26 -22.57 -3.25
CA LYS A 48 11.04 -23.24 -3.73
C LYS A 48 9.91 -23.07 -2.71
N ILE A 49 8.81 -22.45 -3.13
CA ILE A 49 7.59 -22.21 -2.33
C ILE A 49 6.43 -22.91 -3.03
N SER A 50 5.61 -23.67 -2.31
CA SER A 50 4.35 -24.21 -2.86
C SER A 50 3.29 -23.12 -2.86
N GLY A 51 2.77 -22.73 -4.03
CA GLY A 51 1.74 -21.71 -4.16
C GLY A 51 2.20 -20.29 -3.84
N ARG A 52 1.23 -19.39 -3.63
CA ARG A 52 1.48 -17.99 -3.21
C ARG A 52 1.63 -17.91 -1.68
N PRO A 53 2.59 -17.13 -1.17
CA PRO A 53 2.74 -16.93 0.27
C PRO A 53 1.54 -16.16 0.84
N LEU A 54 1.27 -16.37 2.13
CA LEU A 54 0.31 -15.59 2.90
C LEU A 54 0.78 -14.14 2.96
N TYR A 55 -0.12 -13.17 2.76
CA TYR A 55 0.27 -11.76 2.79
C TYR A 55 -0.04 -11.10 4.13
N LEU A 56 0.97 -11.04 5.01
CA LEU A 56 0.92 -10.34 6.29
C LEU A 56 1.87 -9.14 6.31
N ASP A 57 1.90 -8.36 5.22
CA ASP A 57 2.70 -7.14 5.10
C ASP A 57 1.86 -5.93 4.65
N MET A 58 0.62 -5.84 5.15
CA MET A 58 -0.35 -4.81 4.79
C MET A 58 0.10 -3.35 5.06
N GLN A 59 1.14 -3.15 5.88
CA GLN A 59 1.72 -1.82 6.11
C GLN A 59 2.83 -1.44 5.12
N ALA A 60 3.35 -2.38 4.32
CA ALA A 60 4.17 -2.03 3.17
C ALA A 60 3.29 -1.53 2.03
N THR A 61 2.26 -2.30 1.69
CA THR A 61 1.18 -1.89 0.79
C THR A 61 -0.04 -2.77 1.03
N SER A 62 -1.21 -2.35 0.54
CA SER A 62 -2.45 -3.13 0.66
C SER A 62 -2.99 -3.46 -0.73
N PRO A 63 -3.64 -4.63 -0.91
CA PRO A 63 -4.34 -4.92 -2.14
C PRO A 63 -5.50 -3.94 -2.34
N VAL A 64 -5.69 -3.51 -3.60
CA VAL A 64 -6.80 -2.62 -3.95
C VAL A 64 -8.12 -3.37 -3.76
N ASP A 65 -9.06 -2.77 -3.02
CA ASP A 65 -10.42 -3.31 -2.88
C ASP A 65 -11.10 -3.37 -4.25
N PRO A 66 -11.74 -4.49 -4.65
CA PRO A 66 -12.38 -4.61 -5.96
C PRO A 66 -13.38 -3.50 -6.27
N ARG A 67 -14.08 -2.97 -5.25
CA ARG A 67 -15.02 -1.85 -5.41
C ARG A 67 -14.31 -0.53 -5.72
N VAL A 68 -13.10 -0.36 -5.20
CA VAL A 68 -12.23 0.78 -5.54
C VAL A 68 -11.78 0.66 -6.98
N LEU A 69 -11.31 -0.52 -7.39
CA LEU A 69 -10.90 -0.77 -8.77
C LEU A 69 -12.05 -0.50 -9.74
N ASP A 70 -13.25 -1.00 -9.44
CA ASP A 70 -14.46 -0.77 -10.24
C ASP A 70 -14.77 0.72 -10.41
N ALA A 71 -14.65 1.52 -9.35
CA ALA A 71 -14.82 2.97 -9.42
C ALA A 71 -13.77 3.66 -10.33
N MET A 72 -12.55 3.11 -10.41
CA MET A 72 -11.46 3.66 -11.23
C MET A 72 -11.60 3.33 -12.72
N LEU A 73 -12.10 2.14 -13.05
CA LEU A 73 -12.11 1.60 -14.42
C LEU A 73 -12.72 2.52 -15.49
N PRO A 74 -13.87 3.20 -15.26
CA PRO A 74 -14.45 4.11 -16.25
C PRO A 74 -13.49 5.21 -16.71
N TYR A 75 -12.63 5.70 -15.82
CA TYR A 75 -11.68 6.79 -16.07
C TYR A 75 -10.40 6.34 -16.77
N PHE A 76 -10.14 5.03 -16.83
CA PHE A 76 -9.10 4.46 -17.70
C PHE A 76 -9.58 4.21 -19.12
N VAL A 77 -10.87 3.97 -19.33
CA VAL A 77 -11.39 3.48 -20.61
C VAL A 77 -12.15 4.54 -21.40
N SER A 78 -13.15 5.18 -20.78
CA SER A 78 -14.12 6.03 -21.49
C SER A 78 -14.10 7.50 -21.03
N ARG A 79 -13.77 7.76 -19.76
CA ARG A 79 -13.72 9.09 -19.13
C ARG A 79 -12.28 9.52 -18.83
N TYR A 80 -11.43 9.53 -19.85
CA TYR A 80 -9.98 9.73 -19.75
C TYR A 80 -9.54 11.20 -19.84
N GLY A 81 -10.48 12.14 -19.76
CA GLY A 81 -10.18 13.55 -19.94
C GLY A 81 -9.23 14.14 -18.90
N ASN A 82 -8.55 15.22 -19.26
CA ASN A 82 -7.77 16.01 -18.30
C ASN A 82 -8.74 16.90 -17.50
N PRO A 83 -8.78 16.83 -16.16
CA PRO A 83 -9.68 17.64 -15.33
C PRO A 83 -9.40 19.15 -15.46
N HIS A 84 -8.22 19.54 -15.96
CA HIS A 84 -7.87 20.95 -16.19
C HIS A 84 -8.38 21.48 -17.54
N SER A 85 -8.93 20.64 -18.41
CA SER A 85 -9.52 21.06 -19.69
C SER A 85 -10.89 21.69 -19.48
N ARG A 86 -11.01 23.00 -19.71
CA ARG A 86 -12.24 23.77 -19.39
C ARG A 86 -13.24 23.91 -20.53
N THR A 87 -12.91 23.46 -21.74
CA THR A 87 -13.66 23.79 -22.96
C THR A 87 -14.54 22.67 -23.51
N HIS A 88 -14.45 21.45 -22.97
CA HIS A 88 -15.13 20.29 -23.53
C HIS A 88 -15.57 19.30 -22.46
N LEU A 89 -16.56 18.46 -22.81
CA LEU A 89 -17.21 17.50 -21.91
C LEU A 89 -16.21 16.58 -21.19
N TYR A 90 -15.20 16.04 -21.90
CA TYR A 90 -14.21 15.15 -21.29
C TYR A 90 -13.47 15.76 -20.09
N GLY A 91 -13.25 17.08 -20.11
CA GLY A 91 -12.61 17.77 -19.00
C GLY A 91 -13.57 17.99 -17.84
N TRP A 92 -14.80 18.39 -18.14
CA TRP A 92 -15.85 18.62 -17.14
C TRP A 92 -16.21 17.36 -16.36
N GLU A 93 -16.38 16.21 -17.03
CA GLU A 93 -16.68 14.93 -16.35
C GLU A 93 -15.52 14.47 -15.44
N SER A 94 -14.28 14.79 -15.84
CA SER A 94 -13.08 14.44 -15.08
C SER A 94 -12.88 15.36 -13.88
N ASP A 95 -13.16 16.65 -14.03
CA ASP A 95 -13.14 17.63 -12.94
C ASP A 95 -14.21 17.31 -11.89
N GLU A 96 -15.44 17.01 -12.32
CA GLU A 96 -16.53 16.59 -11.42
C GLU A 96 -16.12 15.36 -10.60
N ALA A 97 -15.52 14.35 -11.25
CA ALA A 97 -15.04 13.15 -10.58
C ALA A 97 -13.95 13.44 -9.53
N VAL A 98 -13.01 14.33 -9.85
CA VAL A 98 -11.97 14.78 -8.92
C VAL A 98 -12.59 15.48 -7.71
N GLU A 99 -13.60 16.34 -7.90
CA GLU A 99 -14.23 17.05 -6.79
C GLU A 99 -15.12 16.15 -5.92
N VAL A 100 -15.79 15.15 -6.51
CA VAL A 100 -16.49 14.09 -5.74
C VAL A 100 -15.51 13.31 -4.88
N ALA A 101 -14.39 12.86 -5.45
CA ALA A 101 -13.35 12.16 -4.72
C ALA A 101 -12.76 13.02 -3.60
N ARG A 102 -12.53 14.31 -3.87
CA ARG A 102 -12.07 15.28 -2.88
C ARG A 102 -13.04 15.40 -1.70
N ALA A 103 -14.35 15.37 -1.96
CA ALA A 103 -15.36 15.39 -0.92
C ALA A 103 -15.37 14.10 -0.09
N GLN A 104 -15.23 12.92 -0.71
CA GLN A 104 -15.13 11.64 -0.01
C GLN A 104 -13.93 11.62 0.96
N VAL A 105 -12.75 12.05 0.50
CA VAL A 105 -11.55 12.18 1.36
C VAL A 105 -11.80 13.16 2.50
N ALA A 106 -12.37 14.33 2.21
CA ALA A 106 -12.66 15.35 3.21
C ALA A 106 -13.61 14.85 4.30
N ASN A 107 -14.66 14.12 3.92
CA ASN A 107 -15.65 13.58 4.83
C ASN A 107 -15.04 12.59 5.83
N LEU A 108 -14.12 11.71 5.39
CA LEU A 108 -13.46 10.73 6.25
C LEU A 108 -12.70 11.38 7.41
N ILE A 109 -12.05 12.50 7.15
CA ILE A 109 -11.23 13.21 8.15
C ILE A 109 -11.93 14.44 8.75
N ASN A 110 -13.23 14.60 8.50
CA ASN A 110 -14.04 15.74 8.95
C ASN A 110 -13.40 17.11 8.59
N ALA A 111 -12.93 17.23 7.35
CA ALA A 111 -12.36 18.45 6.79
C ALA A 111 -13.28 19.06 5.73
N SER A 112 -12.97 20.28 5.29
CA SER A 112 -13.61 20.85 4.10
C SER A 112 -12.89 20.36 2.84
N PRO A 113 -13.58 20.08 1.71
CA PRO A 113 -12.93 19.74 0.43
C PRO A 113 -11.94 20.80 -0.04
N LYS A 114 -12.12 22.06 0.40
CA LYS A 114 -11.19 23.17 0.14
C LYS A 114 -9.85 23.09 0.89
N GLU A 115 -9.70 22.09 1.75
CA GLU A 115 -8.47 21.81 2.52
C GLU A 115 -7.70 20.61 1.94
N ILE A 116 -8.34 19.80 1.10
CA ILE A 116 -7.71 18.63 0.47
C ILE A 116 -6.92 19.07 -0.76
N VAL A 117 -5.66 18.63 -0.81
CA VAL A 117 -4.70 18.82 -1.90
C VAL A 117 -4.19 17.44 -2.29
N PHE A 118 -4.35 17.06 -3.56
CA PHE A 118 -3.84 15.79 -4.08
C PHE A 118 -2.35 15.87 -4.40
N THR A 119 -1.62 14.83 -4.04
CA THR A 119 -0.19 14.64 -4.30
C THR A 119 0.02 13.23 -4.88
N SER A 120 1.26 12.86 -5.21
CA SER A 120 1.58 11.48 -5.64
C SER A 120 1.60 10.45 -4.51
N GLY A 121 1.61 10.87 -3.25
CA GLY A 121 1.63 9.96 -2.09
C GLY A 121 2.09 10.62 -0.80
N ALA A 122 2.12 9.85 0.29
CA ALA A 122 2.44 10.34 1.62
C ALA A 122 3.84 10.97 1.73
N THR A 123 4.83 10.47 0.99
CA THR A 123 6.19 11.04 0.94
C THR A 123 6.18 12.46 0.40
N GLU A 124 5.43 12.73 -0.68
CA GLU A 124 5.27 14.08 -1.23
C GLU A 124 4.51 14.98 -0.22
N CYS A 125 3.44 14.47 0.39
CA CYS A 125 2.69 15.18 1.43
C CYS A 125 3.59 15.64 2.58
N ASN A 126 4.43 14.74 3.13
CA ASN A 126 5.34 15.05 4.23
C ASN A 126 6.36 16.12 3.82
N ASN A 127 6.91 16.03 2.61
CA ASN A 127 7.86 17.03 2.10
C ASN A 127 7.22 18.41 1.94
N ILE A 128 6.05 18.49 1.29
CA ILE A 128 5.32 19.76 1.11
C ILE A 128 4.97 20.36 2.47
N SER A 129 4.48 19.52 3.38
CA SER A 129 4.06 19.92 4.72
C SER A 129 5.20 20.50 5.55
N VAL A 130 6.35 19.82 5.61
CA VAL A 130 7.48 20.26 6.43
C VAL A 130 8.24 21.39 5.72
N LYS A 131 8.75 21.14 4.51
CA LYS A 131 9.59 22.10 3.79
C LYS A 131 8.81 23.34 3.39
N GLY A 132 7.57 23.17 2.92
CA GLY A 132 6.75 24.28 2.47
C GLY A 132 6.31 25.21 3.61
N VAL A 133 6.01 24.68 4.81
CA VAL A 133 5.75 25.51 5.98
C VAL A 133 7.04 26.21 6.43
N MET A 134 8.15 25.47 6.54
CA MET A 134 9.43 26.05 6.94
C MET A 134 9.87 27.19 6.02
N HIS A 135 9.79 27.01 4.70
CA HIS A 135 10.18 28.06 3.75
C HIS A 135 9.23 29.26 3.79
N PHE A 136 7.92 29.04 3.92
CA PHE A 136 6.94 30.13 3.98
C PHE A 136 7.11 31.00 5.25
N TYR A 137 7.40 30.39 6.40
CA TYR A 137 7.48 31.09 7.68
C TYR A 137 8.91 31.45 8.11
N LYS A 138 9.94 31.15 7.30
CA LYS A 138 11.37 31.39 7.61
C LYS A 138 11.68 32.82 8.05
N GLU A 139 10.98 33.81 7.49
CA GLU A 139 11.19 35.23 7.81
C GLU A 139 10.59 35.64 9.15
N LYS A 140 9.59 34.89 9.65
CA LYS A 140 8.87 35.24 10.89
C LYS A 140 9.52 34.67 12.14
N LYS A 141 10.23 33.54 12.06
CA LYS A 141 11.02 32.95 13.16
C LYS A 141 12.20 32.16 12.59
N LYS A 142 13.42 32.47 13.06
CA LYS A 142 14.69 31.80 12.67
C LYS A 142 14.98 30.50 13.42
N HIS A 143 14.19 30.15 14.45
CA HIS A 143 14.37 28.92 15.23
C HIS A 143 13.40 27.84 14.73
N GLY A 144 13.94 26.80 14.11
CA GLY A 144 13.20 25.73 13.44
C GLY A 144 12.46 24.79 14.40
N VAL A 145 11.32 25.23 14.91
CA VAL A 145 10.36 24.35 15.61
C VAL A 145 8.95 24.69 15.12
N GLY A 146 8.30 23.76 14.43
CA GLY A 146 6.93 23.92 13.97
C GLY A 146 6.26 22.59 13.66
N ALA A 147 5.12 22.33 14.32
CA ALA A 147 4.24 21.20 14.09
C ALA A 147 3.25 21.49 12.95
N LEU A 148 2.85 20.44 12.23
CA LEU A 148 1.95 20.48 11.08
C LEU A 148 0.51 20.10 11.48
N TYR A 149 -0.45 20.98 11.16
CA TYR A 149 -1.85 20.63 11.02
C TYR A 149 -2.48 21.59 10.00
N MET A 150 -2.80 21.16 8.78
CA MET A 150 -3.34 22.05 7.74
C MET A 150 -4.82 22.39 7.98
N ARG A 151 -5.08 23.26 8.96
CA ARG A 151 -6.38 23.94 9.15
C ARG A 151 -6.48 25.15 8.23
N ARG A 152 -7.64 25.40 7.64
CA ARG A 152 -7.93 26.67 6.96
C ARG A 152 -8.30 27.78 7.94
N ARG A 153 -8.68 27.44 9.18
CA ARG A 153 -9.00 28.38 10.25
C ARG A 153 -8.44 27.90 11.60
N PRO A 154 -7.32 28.45 12.09
CA PRO A 154 -6.56 29.56 11.52
C PRO A 154 -5.86 29.18 10.20
N ARG A 155 -5.76 30.12 9.24
CA ARG A 155 -5.25 29.84 7.89
C ARG A 155 -3.75 29.59 7.89
N ILE A 156 -3.34 28.40 7.50
CA ILE A 156 -1.93 28.05 7.27
C ILE A 156 -1.59 28.21 5.78
N ARG A 157 -0.37 28.68 5.50
CA ARG A 157 0.16 28.84 4.14
C ARG A 157 1.42 27.99 4.00
N VAL A 158 1.59 27.43 2.82
CA VAL A 158 2.68 26.51 2.49
C VAL A 158 3.29 26.98 1.18
N GLU A 159 4.62 27.04 1.10
CA GLU A 159 5.32 27.31 -0.15
C GLU A 159 5.32 26.06 -1.04
N PRO A 160 4.86 26.15 -2.31
CA PRO A 160 4.81 25.02 -3.22
C PRO A 160 6.22 24.45 -3.44
N GLN A 161 6.35 23.11 -3.40
CA GLN A 161 7.61 22.44 -3.73
C GLN A 161 7.69 22.07 -5.22
N MET A 162 6.55 22.06 -5.91
CA MET A 162 6.43 21.73 -7.34
C MET A 162 5.94 22.94 -8.12
N ASN A 163 6.82 23.46 -8.98
CA ASN A 163 6.53 24.60 -9.86
C ASN A 163 5.71 24.16 -11.09
N GLY A 164 4.90 25.07 -11.63
CA GLY A 164 4.08 24.81 -12.82
C GLY A 164 2.83 25.70 -12.89
N GLY A 165 1.78 25.20 -13.54
CA GLY A 165 0.57 25.97 -13.88
C GLY A 165 -0.37 26.32 -12.71
N GLY A 166 0.04 26.07 -11.46
CA GLY A 166 -0.73 26.47 -10.28
C GLY A 166 -1.97 25.62 -10.01
N GLN A 167 -1.97 24.34 -10.44
CA GLN A 167 -2.99 23.36 -10.05
C GLN A 167 -3.06 23.19 -8.52
N GLU A 168 -4.11 22.53 -8.04
CA GLU A 168 -4.35 22.31 -6.61
C GLU A 168 -4.21 23.59 -5.77
N ARG A 169 -4.84 24.66 -6.25
CA ARG A 169 -4.88 26.00 -5.61
C ARG A 169 -3.50 26.64 -5.46
N GLY A 170 -2.59 26.32 -6.37
CA GLY A 170 -1.22 26.82 -6.39
C GLY A 170 -0.27 26.08 -5.45
N ILE A 171 -0.72 25.06 -4.72
CA ILE A 171 0.11 24.33 -3.74
C ILE A 171 0.88 23.18 -4.41
N ARG A 172 0.27 22.52 -5.39
CA ARG A 172 0.85 21.34 -6.06
C ARG A 172 0.53 21.38 -7.55
N SER A 173 1.51 21.81 -8.35
CA SER A 173 1.36 21.86 -9.81
C SER A 173 1.41 20.46 -10.44
N GLY A 174 0.80 20.33 -11.63
CA GLY A 174 0.76 19.09 -12.41
C GLY A 174 -0.66 18.58 -12.65
N THR A 175 -0.83 17.76 -13.69
CA THR A 175 -2.11 17.13 -14.00
C THR A 175 -2.56 16.25 -12.83
N VAL A 176 -3.82 16.38 -12.43
CA VAL A 176 -4.39 15.54 -11.38
C VAL A 176 -4.77 14.20 -12.03
N PRO A 177 -4.26 13.05 -11.54
CA PRO A 177 -4.54 11.76 -12.15
C PRO A 177 -5.94 11.28 -11.75
N THR A 178 -6.96 11.66 -12.55
CA THR A 178 -8.39 11.39 -12.28
C THR A 178 -8.67 9.96 -11.80
N PRO A 179 -8.19 8.88 -12.47
CA PRO A 179 -8.49 7.52 -12.02
C PRO A 179 -7.95 7.23 -10.62
N LEU A 180 -6.74 7.70 -10.29
CA LEU A 180 -6.11 7.44 -8.99
C LEU A 180 -6.81 8.23 -7.87
N VAL A 181 -7.21 9.46 -8.16
CA VAL A 181 -7.96 10.30 -7.22
C VAL A 181 -9.34 9.72 -6.94
N VAL A 182 -10.05 9.27 -7.98
CA VAL A 182 -11.33 8.56 -7.82
C VAL A 182 -11.16 7.31 -6.97
N GLY A 183 -10.10 6.52 -7.22
CA GLY A 183 -9.78 5.36 -6.40
C GLY A 183 -9.55 5.71 -4.93
N MET A 184 -8.78 6.77 -4.66
CA MET A 184 -8.54 7.27 -3.30
C MET A 184 -9.85 7.72 -2.62
N GLY A 185 -10.70 8.45 -3.32
CA GLY A 185 -12.01 8.88 -2.81
C GLY A 185 -12.91 7.69 -2.48
N ALA A 186 -13.04 6.72 -3.39
CA ALA A 186 -13.79 5.49 -3.18
C ALA A 186 -13.25 4.69 -1.99
N ALA A 187 -11.92 4.60 -1.85
CA ALA A 187 -11.29 3.94 -0.70
C ALA A 187 -11.61 4.65 0.62
N CYS A 188 -11.59 5.98 0.64
CA CYS A 188 -11.98 6.77 1.81
C CYS A 188 -13.46 6.57 2.17
N GLU A 189 -14.36 6.55 1.19
CA GLU A 189 -15.78 6.31 1.42
C GLU A 189 -16.03 4.91 1.98
N LEU A 190 -15.37 3.88 1.44
CA LEU A 190 -15.46 2.52 1.95
C LEU A 190 -14.90 2.42 3.37
N ALA A 191 -13.76 3.07 3.63
CA ALA A 191 -13.18 3.13 4.97
C ALA A 191 -14.19 3.73 5.95
N MET A 192 -14.86 4.84 5.64
CA MET A 192 -15.89 5.41 6.53
C MET A 192 -17.01 4.42 6.87
N LYS A 193 -17.44 3.59 5.90
CA LYS A 193 -18.53 2.63 6.09
C LYS A 193 -18.11 1.39 6.87
N GLU A 194 -16.88 0.94 6.69
CA GLU A 194 -16.42 -0.37 7.17
C GLU A 194 -15.42 -0.28 8.33
N MET A 195 -14.95 0.91 8.70
CA MET A 195 -13.90 1.10 9.72
C MET A 195 -14.21 0.38 11.03
N GLU A 196 -15.43 0.51 11.56
CA GLU A 196 -15.81 -0.13 12.82
C GLU A 196 -15.82 -1.66 12.72
N TYR A 197 -16.30 -2.20 11.59
CA TYR A 197 -16.31 -3.63 11.32
C TYR A 197 -14.88 -4.17 11.17
N ASP A 198 -14.08 -3.51 10.34
CA ASP A 198 -12.68 -3.85 10.07
C ASP A 198 -11.86 -3.78 11.36
N GLU A 199 -12.06 -2.77 12.20
CA GLU A 199 -11.36 -2.62 13.48
C GLU A 199 -11.65 -3.79 14.44
N LYS A 200 -12.93 -4.17 14.61
CA LYS A 200 -13.31 -5.31 15.45
C LYS A 200 -12.70 -6.62 14.93
N ARG A 201 -12.78 -6.84 13.62
CA ARG A 201 -12.28 -8.07 12.98
C ARG A 201 -10.75 -8.16 13.06
N VAL A 202 -10.05 -7.09 12.69
CA VAL A 202 -8.58 -7.02 12.74
C VAL A 202 -8.08 -7.13 14.18
N THR A 203 -8.79 -6.56 15.16
CA THR A 203 -8.47 -6.72 16.58
C THR A 203 -8.54 -8.19 16.99
N LYS A 204 -9.64 -8.89 16.66
CA LYS A 204 -9.80 -10.33 16.93
C LYS A 204 -8.66 -11.16 16.31
N LEU A 205 -8.30 -10.88 15.05
CA LEU A 205 -7.22 -11.57 14.35
C LEU A 205 -5.85 -11.29 14.99
N LYS A 206 -5.58 -10.04 15.37
CA LYS A 206 -4.36 -9.65 16.08
C LYS A 206 -4.25 -10.35 17.43
N ASP A 207 -5.34 -10.43 18.20
CA ASP A 207 -5.34 -11.12 19.51
C ASP A 207 -5.12 -12.62 19.33
N ARG A 208 -5.77 -13.23 18.34
CA ARG A 208 -5.55 -14.63 17.97
C ARG A 208 -4.09 -14.90 17.63
N MET A 209 -3.49 -14.05 16.79
CA MET A 209 -2.09 -14.17 16.40
C MET A 209 -1.14 -14.01 17.60
N LEU A 210 -1.34 -12.97 18.40
CA LEU A 210 -0.49 -12.67 19.56
C LEU A 210 -0.54 -13.79 20.59
N ASN A 211 -1.74 -14.23 20.97
CA ASN A 211 -1.91 -15.28 21.97
C ASN A 211 -1.41 -16.62 21.44
N GLY A 212 -1.75 -16.98 20.20
CA GLY A 212 -1.31 -18.24 19.60
C GLY A 212 0.21 -18.38 19.48
N ILE A 213 0.95 -17.27 19.35
CA ILE A 213 2.41 -17.25 19.39
C ILE A 213 2.93 -17.31 20.84
N ARG A 214 2.42 -16.44 21.73
CA ARG A 214 2.90 -16.32 23.11
C ARG A 214 2.59 -17.53 23.99
N ASP A 215 1.50 -18.22 23.72
CA ASP A 215 1.12 -19.43 24.47
C ASP A 215 2.04 -20.62 24.14
N ARG A 216 2.79 -20.54 23.04
CA ARG A 216 3.67 -21.61 22.54
C ARG A 216 5.15 -21.28 22.61
N LEU A 217 5.51 -20.00 22.62
CA LEU A 217 6.89 -19.54 22.64
C LEU A 217 7.15 -18.63 23.85
N ASP A 218 8.19 -18.96 24.60
CA ASP A 218 8.79 -18.08 25.58
C ASP A 218 9.66 -17.01 24.92
N GLY A 219 10.06 -15.97 25.66
CA GLY A 219 10.97 -14.93 25.17
C GLY A 219 10.42 -14.11 23.98
N VAL A 220 9.10 -14.00 23.83
CA VAL A 220 8.44 -13.17 22.80
C VAL A 220 8.01 -11.83 23.38
N VAL A 221 8.57 -10.75 22.83
CA VAL A 221 8.31 -9.37 23.29
C VAL A 221 7.49 -8.63 22.23
N VAL A 222 6.45 -7.91 22.66
CA VAL A 222 5.71 -6.98 21.78
C VAL A 222 6.44 -5.65 21.77
N ASN A 223 6.76 -5.15 20.58
CA ASN A 223 7.40 -3.85 20.42
C ASN A 223 6.35 -2.74 20.35
N GLY A 224 6.41 -1.81 21.29
CA GLY A 224 5.46 -0.71 21.45
C GLY A 224 4.35 -1.01 22.48
N SER A 225 3.35 -0.12 22.53
CA SER A 225 2.26 -0.25 23.50
C SER A 225 1.30 -1.39 23.13
N THR A 226 0.85 -2.14 24.14
CA THR A 226 -0.24 -3.13 24.01
C THR A 226 -1.62 -2.47 24.08
N GLU A 227 -1.73 -1.30 24.71
CA GLU A 227 -2.97 -0.57 24.93
C GLU A 227 -3.23 0.47 23.82
N SER A 228 -2.22 1.29 23.51
CA SER A 228 -2.31 2.38 22.54
C SER A 228 -1.65 1.98 21.22
N ARG A 229 -2.36 1.19 20.40
CA ARG A 229 -1.85 0.67 19.13
C ARG A 229 -2.91 0.59 18.05
N TYR A 230 -2.48 0.68 16.79
CA TYR A 230 -3.31 0.21 15.67
C TYR A 230 -3.31 -1.32 15.65
N ALA A 231 -4.51 -1.93 15.65
CA ALA A 231 -4.66 -3.37 15.74
C ALA A 231 -3.96 -4.14 14.60
N GLY A 232 -4.03 -3.63 13.36
CA GLY A 232 -3.52 -4.32 12.19
C GLY A 232 -2.00 -4.33 12.05
N ASN A 233 -1.27 -3.64 12.93
CA ASN A 233 0.19 -3.70 12.97
C ASN A 233 0.60 -4.48 14.21
N LEU A 234 1.22 -5.65 14.09
CA LEU A 234 1.75 -6.42 15.21
C LEU A 234 3.25 -6.63 15.04
N ASN A 235 4.07 -6.01 15.89
CA ASN A 235 5.53 -6.17 15.84
C ASN A 235 6.01 -6.95 17.07
N LEU A 236 6.68 -8.08 16.83
CA LEU A 236 7.17 -9.01 17.84
C LEU A 236 8.67 -9.21 17.68
N SER A 237 9.42 -9.19 18.77
CA SER A 237 10.81 -9.66 18.81
C SER A 237 10.88 -11.03 19.46
N PHE A 238 11.69 -11.90 18.86
CA PHE A 238 11.88 -13.28 19.32
C PHE A 238 13.29 -13.42 19.91
N ALA A 239 13.39 -13.76 21.19
CA ALA A 239 14.69 -13.98 21.82
C ALA A 239 15.36 -15.26 21.29
N TYR A 240 16.69 -15.24 21.27
CA TYR A 240 17.57 -16.39 21.01
C TYR A 240 17.49 -17.01 19.61
N VAL A 241 17.03 -16.24 18.62
CA VAL A 241 17.06 -16.61 17.20
C VAL A 241 17.90 -15.60 16.43
N GLU A 242 18.32 -15.97 15.22
CA GLU A 242 18.98 -15.05 14.29
C GLU A 242 17.92 -14.51 13.31
N GLY A 243 17.90 -13.18 13.12
CA GLY A 243 16.82 -12.46 12.45
C GLY A 243 16.68 -12.76 10.95
N GLU A 244 17.81 -12.82 10.22
CA GLU A 244 17.80 -13.16 8.79
C GLU A 244 17.33 -14.59 8.57
N SER A 245 17.81 -15.53 9.38
CA SER A 245 17.41 -16.93 9.35
C SER A 245 15.92 -17.12 9.67
N LEU A 246 15.37 -16.29 10.57
CA LEU A 246 13.92 -16.28 10.84
C LEU A 246 13.14 -15.82 9.61
N LEU A 247 13.51 -14.70 9.01
CA LEU A 247 12.83 -14.18 7.82
C LEU A 247 12.94 -15.12 6.62
N MET A 248 14.13 -15.71 6.40
CA MET A 248 14.36 -16.70 5.34
C MET A 248 13.57 -18.00 5.56
N GLY A 249 13.38 -18.39 6.82
CA GLY A 249 12.56 -19.53 7.20
C GLY A 249 11.06 -19.32 6.95
N LEU A 250 10.58 -18.08 7.12
CA LEU A 250 9.19 -17.68 6.90
C LEU A 250 8.84 -17.42 5.43
N LYS A 251 9.43 -18.15 4.49
CA LYS A 251 9.20 -17.98 3.03
C LYS A 251 7.73 -18.12 2.58
N GLU A 252 6.91 -18.81 3.36
CA GLU A 252 5.47 -19.00 3.09
C GLU A 252 4.59 -17.87 3.67
N VAL A 253 5.18 -16.92 4.41
CA VAL A 253 4.49 -15.78 5.01
C VAL A 253 5.25 -14.50 4.65
N ALA A 254 4.65 -13.66 3.80
CA ALA A 254 5.19 -12.35 3.49
C ALA A 254 5.05 -11.42 4.71
N VAL A 255 6.18 -11.15 5.35
CA VAL A 255 6.33 -10.27 6.54
C VAL A 255 7.57 -9.40 6.38
N SER A 256 7.76 -8.45 7.30
CA SER A 256 8.91 -7.54 7.26
C SER A 256 9.61 -7.48 8.63
N SER A 257 10.94 -7.45 8.67
CA SER A 257 11.72 -7.27 9.92
C SER A 257 11.99 -5.81 10.30
N GLY A 258 11.71 -4.87 9.39
CA GLY A 258 11.93 -3.43 9.57
C GLY A 258 10.86 -2.57 8.90
N SER A 259 11.14 -1.28 8.72
CA SER A 259 10.28 -0.44 7.88
C SER A 259 10.36 -0.89 6.42
N ALA A 260 9.24 -0.90 5.70
CA ALA A 260 9.21 -1.29 4.27
C ALA A 260 10.21 -0.49 3.40
N CYS A 261 10.65 0.68 3.86
CA CYS A 261 11.60 1.56 3.17
C CYS A 261 13.08 1.25 3.41
N THR A 262 13.42 0.31 4.29
CA THR A 262 14.82 -0.05 4.64
C THR A 262 15.27 -1.39 4.07
N SER A 263 14.63 -1.89 3.01
CA SER A 263 14.86 -3.22 2.43
C SER A 263 16.27 -3.48 1.87
N ALA A 264 17.18 -2.51 1.94
CA ALA A 264 18.53 -2.58 1.36
C ALA A 264 19.67 -2.57 2.39
N SER A 265 19.39 -2.37 3.69
CA SER A 265 20.41 -2.30 4.74
C SER A 265 20.21 -3.40 5.78
N LEU A 266 21.29 -4.08 6.18
CA LEU A 266 21.32 -5.02 7.32
C LEU A 266 21.14 -4.34 8.68
N GLU A 267 21.11 -3.00 8.73
CA GLU A 267 21.02 -2.28 9.99
C GLU A 267 19.69 -2.54 10.72
N PRO A 268 19.73 -2.63 12.06
CA PRO A 268 18.52 -2.82 12.85
C PRO A 268 17.60 -1.61 12.72
N SER A 269 16.30 -1.85 12.91
CA SER A 269 15.27 -0.82 12.81
C SER A 269 15.59 0.39 13.70
N TYR A 270 15.78 1.55 13.08
CA TYR A 270 16.00 2.81 13.82
C TYR A 270 14.82 3.16 14.74
N VAL A 271 13.61 2.66 14.44
CA VAL A 271 12.42 2.83 15.30
C VAL A 271 12.56 2.00 16.57
N LEU A 272 12.99 0.74 16.46
CA LEU A 272 13.16 -0.13 17.63
C LEU A 272 14.29 0.37 18.53
N ARG A 273 15.39 0.84 17.93
CA ARG A 273 16.46 1.53 18.65
C ARG A 273 15.95 2.78 19.39
N ALA A 274 15.08 3.58 18.77
CA ALA A 274 14.47 4.73 19.43
C ALA A 274 13.50 4.36 20.57
N LEU A 275 12.90 3.16 20.53
CA LEU A 275 12.11 2.60 21.62
C LEU A 275 12.98 2.03 22.76
N GLY A 276 14.30 1.97 22.58
CA GLY A 276 15.22 1.38 23.55
C GLY A 276 15.21 -0.15 23.54
N VAL A 277 14.80 -0.78 22.43
CA VAL A 277 14.96 -2.23 22.25
C VAL A 277 16.44 -2.54 22.05
N ASP A 278 16.95 -3.53 22.79
CA ASP A 278 18.32 -4.01 22.67
C ASP A 278 18.63 -4.41 21.22
N GLU A 279 19.87 -4.17 20.77
CA GLU A 279 20.27 -4.35 19.38
C GLU A 279 20.02 -5.78 18.87
N ASP A 280 20.39 -6.78 19.67
CA ASP A 280 20.15 -8.20 19.36
C ASP A 280 18.65 -8.51 19.16
N MET A 281 17.78 -7.92 20.00
CA MET A 281 16.33 -8.10 19.89
C MET A 281 15.71 -7.30 18.74
N ALA A 282 16.36 -6.21 18.31
CA ALA A 282 15.89 -5.43 17.16
C ALA A 282 16.10 -6.18 15.84
N HIS A 283 17.15 -6.99 15.73
CA HIS A 283 17.40 -7.84 14.57
C HIS A 283 16.40 -9.00 14.46
N THR A 284 15.88 -9.48 15.58
CA THR A 284 14.91 -10.60 15.62
C THR A 284 13.45 -10.16 15.59
N SER A 285 13.20 -8.89 15.23
CA SER A 285 11.84 -8.36 15.14
C SER A 285 11.17 -8.76 13.83
N ILE A 286 9.89 -9.13 13.90
CA ILE A 286 9.01 -9.34 12.75
C ILE A 286 7.74 -8.52 12.93
N ARG A 287 7.37 -7.80 11.88
CA ARG A 287 6.11 -7.06 11.76
C ARG A 287 5.12 -7.86 10.92
N PHE A 288 4.04 -8.26 11.55
CA PHE A 288 2.85 -8.86 10.94
C PHE A 288 1.80 -7.78 10.69
N GLY A 289 1.47 -7.58 9.41
CA GLY A 289 0.47 -6.64 8.93
C GLY A 289 -0.83 -7.33 8.58
N ILE A 290 -1.83 -7.19 9.45
CA ILE A 290 -3.16 -7.76 9.32
C ILE A 290 -4.10 -6.72 8.70
N GLY A 291 -4.95 -7.12 7.76
CA GLY A 291 -5.83 -6.22 7.03
C GLY A 291 -7.23 -6.76 6.73
N ARG A 292 -7.93 -6.06 5.84
CA ARG A 292 -9.33 -6.33 5.45
C ARG A 292 -9.55 -7.72 4.82
N PHE A 293 -8.53 -8.27 4.16
CA PHE A 293 -8.65 -9.55 3.46
C PHE A 293 -8.01 -10.71 4.21
N THR A 294 -7.32 -10.44 5.32
CA THR A 294 -6.70 -11.51 6.14
C THR A 294 -7.78 -12.41 6.75
N THR A 295 -7.60 -13.72 6.73
CA THR A 295 -8.57 -14.68 7.30
C THR A 295 -8.07 -15.33 8.60
N GLU A 296 -8.97 -15.98 9.35
CA GLU A 296 -8.59 -16.72 10.56
C GLU A 296 -7.68 -17.90 10.24
N GLU A 297 -7.91 -18.58 9.11
CA GLU A 297 -7.10 -19.70 8.63
C GLU A 297 -5.69 -19.25 8.23
N GLU A 298 -5.54 -18.08 7.61
CA GLU A 298 -4.24 -17.50 7.30
C GLU A 298 -3.47 -17.14 8.58
N ILE A 299 -4.16 -16.61 9.60
CA ILE A 299 -3.56 -16.34 10.91
C ILE A 299 -3.10 -17.65 11.56
N ASP A 300 -3.93 -18.68 11.60
CA ASP A 300 -3.57 -19.97 12.18
C ASP A 300 -2.35 -20.59 11.51
N LYS A 301 -2.35 -20.62 10.17
CA LYS A 301 -1.22 -21.11 9.40
C LYS A 301 0.04 -20.28 9.66
N ALA A 302 -0.08 -18.95 9.75
CA ALA A 302 1.05 -18.08 10.05
C ALA A 302 1.61 -18.30 11.47
N ILE A 303 0.75 -18.55 12.45
CA ILE A 303 1.19 -18.90 13.81
C ILE A 303 1.96 -20.23 13.77
N GLU A 304 1.41 -21.29 13.15
CA GLU A 304 2.11 -22.58 13.04
C GLU A 304 3.49 -22.44 12.39
N LEU A 305 3.56 -21.75 11.25
CA LEU A 305 4.81 -21.54 10.53
C LEU A 305 5.82 -20.73 11.36
N THR A 306 5.35 -19.72 12.10
CA THR A 306 6.19 -18.89 12.96
C THR A 306 6.74 -19.69 14.14
N VAL A 307 5.88 -20.44 14.83
CA VAL A 307 6.26 -21.26 15.99
C VAL A 307 7.28 -22.31 15.59
N ASN A 308 6.96 -23.12 14.56
CA ASN A 308 7.85 -24.17 14.08
C ASN A 308 9.22 -23.62 13.66
N GLN A 309 9.26 -22.45 13.01
CA GLN A 309 10.51 -21.86 12.57
C GLN A 309 11.34 -21.31 13.74
N VAL A 310 10.70 -20.67 14.72
CA VAL A 310 11.39 -20.17 15.92
C VAL A 310 11.95 -21.32 16.74
N GLU A 311 11.18 -22.39 16.96
CA GLU A 311 11.62 -23.58 17.68
C GLU A 311 12.83 -24.23 16.99
N LYS A 312 12.74 -24.44 15.69
CA LYS A 312 13.85 -24.99 14.90
C LYS A 312 15.13 -24.15 15.00
N LEU A 313 15.03 -22.83 14.93
CA LEU A 313 16.20 -21.95 15.08
C LEU A 313 16.77 -22.00 16.50
N ARG A 314 15.89 -22.11 17.49
CA ARG A 314 16.26 -22.23 18.91
C ARG A 314 16.94 -23.57 19.23
N GLU A 315 16.57 -24.66 18.58
CA GLU A 315 17.27 -25.96 18.70
C GLU A 315 18.73 -25.88 18.24
N MET A 316 19.05 -24.98 17.32
CA MET A 316 20.42 -24.76 16.83
C MET A 316 21.13 -23.60 17.54
N SER A 317 20.46 -22.94 18.50
CA SER A 317 20.96 -21.73 19.16
C SER A 317 21.69 -22.06 20.45
N PRO A 318 23.02 -21.88 20.52
CA PRO A 318 23.79 -22.12 21.75
C PRO A 318 23.36 -21.17 22.88
N LEU A 319 22.87 -19.98 22.54
CA LEU A 319 22.32 -19.02 23.50
C LEU A 319 21.08 -19.56 24.19
N TYR A 320 20.20 -20.24 23.46
CA TYR A 320 18.98 -20.79 24.03
C TYR A 320 19.26 -22.02 24.89
N GLU A 321 20.22 -22.85 24.50
CA GLU A 321 20.71 -23.97 25.32
C GLU A 321 21.23 -23.49 26.67
N MET A 322 22.08 -22.46 26.69
CA MET A 322 22.59 -21.84 27.92
C MET A 322 21.47 -21.34 28.84
N VAL A 323 20.43 -20.69 28.29
CA VAL A 323 19.29 -20.21 29.09
C VAL A 323 18.47 -21.36 29.66
N LYS A 324 18.28 -22.44 28.89
CA LYS A 324 17.61 -23.66 29.38
C LYS A 324 18.39 -24.33 30.51
N GLU A 325 19.72 -24.24 30.50
CA GLU A 325 20.59 -24.69 31.59
C GLU A 325 20.62 -23.74 32.79
N GLY A 326 19.93 -22.59 32.71
CA GLY A 326 19.85 -21.60 33.78
C GLY A 326 21.05 -20.63 33.84
N ILE A 327 21.84 -20.55 32.77
CA ILE A 327 22.99 -19.64 32.65
C ILE A 327 22.49 -18.24 32.28
N ASP A 328 22.90 -17.22 33.06
CA ASP A 328 22.61 -15.82 32.72
C ASP A 328 23.56 -15.35 31.60
N ILE A 329 23.02 -15.16 30.40
CA ILE A 329 23.78 -14.68 29.23
C ILE A 329 24.45 -13.32 29.51
N LYS A 330 23.85 -12.46 30.34
CA LYS A 330 24.43 -11.14 30.65
C LYS A 330 25.71 -11.23 31.49
N SER A 331 25.96 -12.38 32.10
CA SER A 331 27.17 -12.64 32.88
C SER A 331 28.35 -13.14 32.02
N ILE A 332 28.11 -13.48 30.74
CA ILE A 332 29.13 -14.00 29.84
C ILE A 332 29.95 -12.84 29.26
N GLN A 333 31.29 -12.93 29.39
CA GLN A 333 32.20 -12.00 28.72
C GLN A 333 32.38 -12.41 27.26
N TRP A 334 31.69 -11.71 26.37
CA TRP A 334 31.84 -11.88 24.93
C TRP A 334 33.18 -11.31 24.45
N SER A 335 33.91 -12.07 23.63
CA SER A 335 35.09 -11.55 22.93
C SER A 335 34.63 -10.53 21.89
N GLN A 336 34.95 -9.25 22.08
CA GLN A 336 34.78 -8.24 21.05
C GLN A 336 35.70 -8.58 19.87
N HIS A 337 35.12 -8.83 18.70
CA HIS A 337 35.85 -8.93 17.44
C HIS A 337 35.93 -7.59 16.74
#